data_AF-A0A5C7BD20-F1
#
_entry.id   AF-A0A5C7BD20-F1
#
_cell.length_a   1.000
_cell.length_b   1.000
_cell.length_c   1.000
_cell.angle_alpha   90.00
_cell.angle_beta   90.00
_cell.angle_gamma   90.00
#
_symmetry.space_group_name_H-M   'P 1'
#
loop_
_entity.id
_entity.type
_entity.pdbx_description
1 polymer ?
#
loop_
_entity_poly.entity_id
_entity_poly.type
_entity_poly.pdbx_seq_one_letter_code
_entity_poly.pdbx_strand_id
1 'polypeptide(L)'
;MAVIRMTAYLDNNIIVDIEKETLLISDLNKLTERDITKFYYSMSHIFEANEITASTNTELNERLSKRFKIISQITKNHYLERVLPSNKVVKTKYEPFHIYQSINEVSFARNSMKQMVNNTSEEQKQQFRKQLNIDPIRINNYSPKEVIEQIDANKTAMGGFTLLELIEKGIEMHPAGKNMSLHNRFAGVFEILDLVGFWKDKYNEKSNYARLWDSSHAYFSTFCDYFISDDKRTRNKAKVVFELYDIKTKVISSKGEE
;
A
#
# COMPACT_ATOMS: atom_id res chain seq x y z
N MET A 1 -2.84 31.83 -16.97
CA MET A 1 -1.98 30.88 -16.23
C MET A 1 -2.62 29.50 -16.33
N ALA A 2 -1.87 28.47 -16.71
CA ALA A 2 -2.39 27.10 -16.71
C ALA A 2 -2.66 26.67 -15.26
N VAL A 3 -3.89 26.28 -14.95
CA VAL A 3 -4.23 25.69 -13.65
C VAL A 3 -3.45 24.39 -13.52
N ILE A 4 -2.47 24.34 -12.60
CA ILE A 4 -1.70 23.12 -12.33
C ILE A 4 -2.67 22.13 -11.67
N ARG A 5 -3.03 21.09 -12.41
CA ARG A 5 -3.99 20.07 -11.99
C ARG A 5 -3.28 18.97 -11.21
N MET A 6 -3.61 18.82 -9.93
CA MET A 6 -3.04 17.76 -9.10
C MET A 6 -3.79 16.45 -9.27
N THR A 7 -3.07 15.35 -9.05
CA THR A 7 -3.56 13.98 -9.08
C THR A 7 -3.35 13.30 -7.74
N ALA A 8 -4.30 12.47 -7.33
CA ALA A 8 -4.20 11.71 -6.09
C ALA A 8 -4.53 10.24 -6.33
N TYR A 9 -3.88 9.38 -5.55
CA TYR A 9 -4.25 7.99 -5.41
C TYR A 9 -4.90 7.80 -4.05
N LEU A 10 -6.06 7.15 -4.04
CA LEU A 10 -6.81 6.91 -2.81
C LEU A 10 -6.46 5.53 -2.26
N ASP A 11 -6.30 5.46 -0.95
CA ASP A 11 -6.29 4.19 -0.25
C ASP A 11 -7.72 3.63 -0.13
N ASN A 12 -7.84 2.32 0.09
CA ASN A 12 -9.13 1.65 0.15
C ASN A 12 -9.98 2.12 1.34
N ASN A 13 -9.37 2.51 2.47
CA ASN A 13 -10.10 3.08 3.61
C ASN A 13 -10.85 4.37 3.25
N ILE A 14 -10.28 5.23 2.40
CA ILE A 14 -10.93 6.46 1.92
C ILE A 14 -12.17 6.10 1.09
N ILE A 15 -12.06 5.09 0.21
CA ILE A 15 -13.18 4.60 -0.59
C ILE A 15 -14.29 4.03 0.31
N VAL A 16 -13.91 3.28 1.35
CA VAL A 16 -14.84 2.71 2.35
C VAL A 16 -15.59 3.82 3.08
N ASP A 17 -14.90 4.89 3.49
CA ASP A 17 -15.50 5.99 4.24
C ASP A 17 -16.42 6.85 3.37
N ILE A 18 -16.10 7.02 2.09
CA ILE A 18 -17.02 7.61 1.11
C ILE A 18 -18.24 6.72 0.89
N GLU A 19 -18.06 5.40 0.77
CA GLU A 19 -19.17 4.44 0.62
C GLU A 19 -20.14 4.44 1.82
N LYS A 20 -19.63 4.75 3.02
CA LYS A 20 -20.38 4.90 4.27
C LYS A 20 -20.90 6.31 4.50
N GLU A 21 -20.65 7.24 3.57
CA GLU A 21 -21.04 8.66 3.67
C GLU A 21 -20.43 9.39 4.87
N THR A 22 -19.33 8.87 5.44
CA THR A 22 -18.58 9.52 6.53
C THR A 22 -17.51 10.49 6.03
N LEU A 23 -17.28 10.52 4.71
CA LEU A 23 -16.36 11.43 4.02
C LEU A 23 -16.97 11.85 2.68
N LEU A 24 -16.94 13.14 2.36
CA LEU A 24 -17.41 13.63 1.06
C LEU A 24 -16.23 13.81 0.09
N ILE A 25 -16.45 13.48 -1.18
CA ILE A 25 -15.45 13.68 -2.25
C ILE A 25 -15.05 15.17 -2.35
N SER A 26 -15.98 16.08 -2.06
CA SER A 26 -15.71 17.52 -2.06
C SER A 26 -14.66 17.94 -1.03
N ASP A 27 -14.52 17.19 0.05
CA ASP A 27 -13.56 17.47 1.11
C ASP A 27 -12.15 17.15 0.61
N LEU A 28 -12.01 16.06 -0.16
CA LEU A 28 -10.74 15.65 -0.77
C LEU A 28 -10.21 16.66 -1.79
N ASN A 29 -11.08 17.31 -2.55
CA ASN A 29 -10.67 18.29 -3.58
C ASN A 29 -9.97 19.52 -2.98
N LYS A 30 -10.27 19.85 -1.72
CA LYS A 30 -9.84 21.07 -1.02
C LYS A 30 -8.69 20.82 -0.03
N LEU A 31 -8.10 19.62 -0.01
CA LEU A 31 -7.09 19.26 0.99
C LEU A 31 -5.76 20.00 0.83
N THR A 32 -5.54 20.62 -0.32
CA THR A 32 -4.24 21.22 -0.64
C THR A 32 -4.46 22.60 -1.23
N GLU A 33 -3.42 23.44 -1.22
CA GLU A 33 -3.43 24.76 -1.86
C GLU A 33 -3.78 24.73 -3.36
N ARG A 34 -3.68 23.54 -3.98
CA ARG A 34 -4.05 23.30 -5.38
C ARG A 34 -5.15 22.24 -5.44
N ASP A 35 -6.13 22.45 -6.31
CA ASP A 35 -7.23 21.51 -6.47
C ASP A 35 -6.73 20.15 -6.99
N ILE A 36 -7.10 19.08 -6.29
CA ILE A 36 -6.98 17.72 -6.81
C ILE A 36 -8.11 17.53 -7.81
N THR A 37 -7.74 17.21 -9.06
CA THR A 37 -8.71 17.13 -10.17
C THR A 37 -8.92 15.72 -10.71
N LYS A 38 -8.06 14.78 -10.33
CA LYS A 38 -8.16 13.37 -10.74
C LYS A 38 -7.74 12.47 -9.60
N PHE A 39 -8.61 11.51 -9.31
CA PHE A 39 -8.33 10.41 -8.39
C PHE A 39 -8.09 9.14 -9.19
N TYR A 40 -7.09 8.35 -8.79
CA TYR A 40 -6.77 7.08 -9.41
C TYR A 40 -7.08 5.92 -8.48
N TYR A 41 -7.50 4.79 -9.07
CA TYR A 41 -7.51 3.48 -8.42
C TYR A 41 -6.57 2.51 -9.13
N SER A 42 -6.40 1.32 -8.57
CA SER A 42 -5.58 0.24 -9.12
C SER A 42 -6.20 -1.12 -8.82
N MET A 43 -5.53 -2.17 -9.30
CA MET A 43 -5.85 -3.56 -9.01
C MET A 43 -6.04 -3.86 -7.51
N SER A 44 -5.29 -3.18 -6.64
CA SER A 44 -5.34 -3.40 -5.19
C SER A 44 -6.73 -3.18 -4.61
N HIS A 45 -7.42 -2.14 -5.07
CA HIS A 45 -8.81 -1.86 -4.68
C HIS A 45 -9.77 -3.00 -5.03
N ILE A 46 -9.53 -3.65 -6.18
CA ILE A 46 -10.39 -4.72 -6.67
C ILE A 46 -10.13 -6.00 -5.88
N PHE A 47 -8.87 -6.30 -5.57
CA PHE A 47 -8.52 -7.43 -4.72
C PHE A 47 -9.07 -7.29 -3.30
N GLU A 48 -9.03 -6.08 -2.72
CA GLU A 48 -9.64 -5.84 -1.41
C GLU A 48 -11.17 -5.91 -1.45
N ALA A 49 -11.80 -5.40 -2.52
CA ALA A 49 -13.24 -5.57 -2.72
C ALA A 49 -13.64 -7.06 -2.80
N ASN A 50 -12.77 -7.91 -3.37
CA ASN A 50 -13.00 -9.35 -3.46
C ASN A 50 -12.93 -10.08 -2.09
N GLU A 51 -12.58 -9.39 -1.01
CA GLU A 51 -12.66 -9.91 0.35
C GLU A 51 -13.98 -9.53 1.06
N ILE A 52 -14.86 -8.78 0.40
CA ILE A 52 -16.21 -8.55 0.90
C ILE A 52 -16.90 -9.90 1.04
N THR A 53 -17.43 -10.17 2.23
CA THR A 53 -18.22 -11.36 2.53
C THR A 53 -19.70 -11.01 2.59
N ALA A 54 -20.57 -11.99 2.34
CA ALA A 54 -22.01 -11.87 2.46
C ALA A 54 -22.62 -13.25 2.75
N SER A 55 -23.87 -13.26 3.26
CA SER A 55 -24.56 -14.52 3.58
C SER A 55 -25.09 -15.22 2.32
N THR A 56 -25.30 -14.46 1.24
CA THR A 56 -25.80 -14.96 -0.04
C THR A 56 -25.01 -14.39 -1.21
N ASN A 57 -25.00 -15.08 -2.35
CA ASN A 57 -24.38 -14.59 -3.59
C ASN A 57 -25.05 -13.30 -4.10
N THR A 58 -26.37 -13.16 -3.92
CA THR A 58 -27.10 -11.94 -4.29
C THR A 58 -26.60 -10.74 -3.50
N GLU A 59 -26.51 -10.87 -2.18
CA GLU A 59 -26.00 -9.83 -1.29
C GLU A 59 -24.52 -9.51 -1.59
N LEU A 60 -23.70 -10.53 -1.88
CA LEU A 60 -22.31 -10.33 -2.31
C LEU A 60 -22.22 -9.47 -3.57
N ASN A 61 -23.00 -9.82 -4.59
CA ASN A 61 -23.04 -9.10 -5.87
C ASN A 61 -23.53 -7.67 -5.70
N GLU A 62 -24.51 -7.43 -4.84
CA GLU A 62 -24.99 -6.08 -4.51
C GLU A 62 -23.90 -5.24 -3.84
N ARG A 63 -23.19 -5.78 -2.84
CA ARG A 63 -22.09 -5.10 -2.15
C ARG A 63 -20.92 -4.78 -3.10
N LEU A 64 -20.53 -5.73 -3.94
CA LEU A 64 -19.48 -5.53 -4.96
C LEU A 64 -19.90 -4.47 -5.98
N SER A 65 -21.14 -4.55 -6.48
CA SER A 65 -21.68 -3.58 -7.44
C SER A 65 -21.71 -2.16 -6.84
N LYS A 66 -22.09 -2.03 -5.56
CA LYS A 66 -22.03 -0.76 -4.83
C LYS A 66 -20.58 -0.24 -4.76
N ARG A 67 -19.63 -1.06 -4.32
CA ARG A 67 -18.20 -0.70 -4.22
C ARG A 67 -17.64 -0.24 -5.56
N PHE A 68 -17.89 -0.97 -6.64
CA PHE A 68 -17.40 -0.62 -7.98
C PHE A 68 -18.02 0.66 -8.51
N LYS A 69 -19.32 0.87 -8.29
CA LYS A 69 -19.99 2.13 -8.64
C LYS A 69 -19.36 3.33 -7.92
N ILE A 70 -19.07 3.19 -6.63
CA ILE A 70 -18.41 4.25 -5.84
C ILE A 70 -17.00 4.54 -6.39
N ILE A 71 -16.19 3.50 -6.66
CA ILE A 71 -14.86 3.67 -7.28
C ILE A 71 -14.97 4.40 -8.63
N SER A 72 -15.88 3.99 -9.52
CA SER A 72 -16.10 4.65 -10.82
C SER A 72 -16.52 6.12 -10.65
N GLN A 73 -17.40 6.42 -9.70
CA GLN A 73 -17.88 7.78 -9.43
C GLN A 73 -16.75 8.70 -8.96
N ILE A 74 -15.93 8.25 -8.02
CA ILE A 74 -14.83 9.03 -7.45
C ILE A 74 -13.71 9.22 -8.48
N THR A 75 -13.27 8.14 -9.11
CA THR A 75 -12.08 8.14 -9.96
C THR A 75 -12.36 8.49 -11.40
N LYS A 76 -13.64 8.55 -11.82
CA LYS A 76 -14.03 8.68 -13.23
C LYS A 76 -13.31 7.63 -14.09
N ASN A 77 -13.15 6.42 -13.51
CA ASN A 77 -12.47 5.26 -14.08
C ASN A 77 -10.97 5.45 -14.34
N HIS A 78 -10.33 6.48 -13.80
CA HIS A 78 -8.89 6.65 -13.92
C HIS A 78 -8.15 5.53 -13.19
N TYR A 79 -7.48 4.67 -13.96
CA TYR A 79 -6.86 3.45 -13.48
C TYR A 79 -5.35 3.48 -13.69
N LEU A 80 -4.60 2.99 -12.70
CA LEU A 80 -3.18 2.71 -12.80
C LEU A 80 -2.99 1.22 -13.12
N GLU A 81 -2.64 0.95 -14.37
CA GLU A 81 -2.40 -0.40 -14.87
C GLU A 81 -0.92 -0.73 -14.79
N ARG A 82 -0.56 -1.79 -14.07
CA ARG A 82 0.78 -2.38 -14.13
C ARG A 82 0.83 -3.41 -15.26
N VAL A 83 1.54 -3.08 -16.34
CA VAL A 83 1.68 -3.93 -17.53
C VAL A 83 2.78 -4.97 -17.31
N LEU A 84 2.38 -6.23 -17.17
CA LEU A 84 3.32 -7.37 -17.12
C LEU A 84 3.71 -7.82 -18.55
N PRO A 85 4.94 -8.30 -18.77
CA PRO A 85 6.03 -8.46 -17.79
C PRO A 85 6.87 -7.19 -17.58
N SER A 86 6.60 -6.11 -18.31
CA SER A 86 7.42 -4.89 -18.28
C SER A 86 7.47 -4.16 -16.94
N ASN A 87 6.51 -4.43 -16.05
CA ASN A 87 6.30 -3.77 -14.76
C ASN A 87 6.06 -2.25 -14.84
N LYS A 88 5.92 -1.69 -16.05
CA LYS A 88 5.57 -0.28 -16.23
C LYS A 88 4.15 -0.01 -15.78
N VAL A 89 3.95 1.13 -15.13
CA VAL A 89 2.61 1.60 -14.77
C VAL A 89 2.17 2.65 -15.78
N VAL A 90 0.98 2.44 -16.35
CA VAL A 90 0.36 3.38 -17.30
C VAL A 90 -0.95 3.91 -16.73
N LYS A 91 -1.23 5.19 -17.00
CA LYS A 91 -2.49 5.85 -16.67
C LYS A 91 -3.49 5.57 -17.78
N THR A 92 -4.54 4.82 -17.47
CA THR A 92 -5.58 4.41 -18.43
C THR A 92 -6.97 4.67 -17.85
N LYS A 93 -8.01 4.21 -18.54
CA LYS A 93 -9.39 4.21 -18.06
C LYS A 93 -10.03 2.85 -18.20
N TYR A 94 -10.44 2.26 -17.09
CA TYR A 94 -11.21 1.02 -17.07
C TYR A 94 -12.32 1.10 -16.02
N GLU A 95 -13.42 0.40 -16.27
CA GLU A 95 -14.44 0.20 -15.25
C GLU A 95 -13.93 -0.85 -14.25
N PRO A 96 -14.07 -0.62 -12.92
CA PRO A 96 -13.68 -1.58 -11.89
C PRO A 96 -14.25 -2.98 -12.09
N PHE A 97 -15.49 -3.08 -12.60
CA PHE A 97 -16.14 -4.36 -12.87
C PHE A 97 -15.43 -5.18 -13.96
N HIS A 98 -14.95 -4.54 -15.04
CA HIS A 98 -14.19 -5.25 -16.08
C HIS A 98 -12.87 -5.79 -15.53
N ILE A 99 -12.21 -5.02 -14.66
CA ILE A 99 -10.98 -5.47 -14.00
C ILE A 99 -11.29 -6.65 -13.07
N TYR A 100 -12.37 -6.57 -12.29
CA TYR A 100 -12.81 -7.67 -11.41
C TYR A 100 -13.04 -8.98 -12.17
N GLN A 101 -13.70 -8.92 -13.34
CA GLN A 101 -13.90 -10.09 -14.18
C GLN A 101 -12.56 -10.70 -14.62
N SER A 102 -11.60 -9.89 -15.07
CA SER A 102 -10.29 -10.37 -15.51
C SER A 102 -9.45 -11.02 -14.40
N ILE A 103 -9.61 -10.59 -13.14
CA ILE A 103 -8.87 -11.13 -12.00
C ILE A 103 -9.39 -12.50 -11.59
N ASN A 104 -10.72 -12.67 -11.56
CA ASN A 104 -11.34 -13.88 -11.01
C ASN A 104 -11.18 -15.10 -11.93
N GLU A 105 -10.77 -14.90 -13.17
CA GLU A 105 -10.35 -15.97 -14.07
C GLU A 105 -9.05 -16.65 -13.60
N VAL A 106 -8.30 -16.05 -12.67
CA VAL A 106 -7.01 -16.56 -12.14
C VAL A 106 -7.08 -16.83 -10.62
N SER A 107 -7.93 -17.77 -10.21
CA SER A 107 -8.17 -18.14 -8.80
C SER A 107 -6.94 -18.71 -8.06
N PHE A 108 -5.97 -19.29 -8.79
CA PHE A 108 -4.78 -19.93 -8.24
C PHE A 108 -3.84 -18.96 -7.51
N ALA A 109 -3.67 -17.73 -8.02
CA ALA A 109 -2.72 -16.77 -7.46
C ALA A 109 -3.10 -16.32 -6.03
N ARG A 110 -4.40 -16.24 -5.71
CA ARG A 110 -4.91 -15.73 -4.43
C ARG A 110 -4.55 -16.63 -3.25
N ASN A 111 -4.80 -17.93 -3.38
CA ASN A 111 -4.58 -18.88 -2.30
C ASN A 111 -3.09 -19.07 -2.01
N SER A 112 -2.25 -19.07 -3.06
CA SER A 112 -0.79 -19.10 -2.92
C SER A 112 -0.24 -17.85 -2.25
N MET A 113 -0.77 -16.66 -2.55
CA MET A 113 -0.35 -15.42 -1.88
C MET A 113 -0.70 -15.42 -0.38
N LYS A 114 -1.92 -15.84 0.01
CA LYS A 114 -2.31 -15.92 1.43
C LYS A 114 -1.43 -16.87 2.25
N GLN A 115 -0.99 -17.98 1.65
CA GLN A 115 -0.11 -18.95 2.32
C GLN A 115 1.33 -18.45 2.51
N MET A 116 1.81 -17.51 1.69
CA MET A 116 3.19 -17.02 1.74
C MET A 116 3.44 -15.94 2.83
N VAL A 117 2.41 -15.28 3.36
CA VAL A 117 2.58 -14.14 4.30
C VAL A 117 2.77 -14.57 5.77
N ASN A 118 2.78 -15.88 6.08
CA ASN A 118 2.75 -16.40 7.47
C ASN A 118 4.01 -17.17 7.90
N ASN A 119 5.19 -16.83 7.38
CA ASN A 119 6.39 -17.65 7.61
C ASN A 119 7.24 -17.30 8.86
N THR A 120 6.84 -16.34 9.69
CA THR A 120 7.61 -15.93 10.87
C THR A 120 6.71 -15.67 12.08
N SER A 121 6.98 -16.37 13.19
CA SER A 121 6.16 -16.25 14.41
C SER A 121 6.40 -14.93 15.15
N GLU A 122 5.44 -14.48 15.96
CA GLU A 122 5.63 -13.25 16.76
C GLU A 122 6.76 -13.39 17.77
N GLU A 123 6.98 -14.57 18.33
CA GLU A 123 8.09 -14.82 19.26
C GLU A 123 9.44 -14.57 18.57
N GLN A 124 9.60 -15.03 17.33
CA GLN A 124 10.79 -14.78 16.53
C GLN A 124 10.97 -13.28 16.25
N LYS A 125 9.89 -12.58 15.87
CA LYS A 125 9.92 -11.12 15.67
C LYS A 125 10.29 -10.38 16.96
N GLN A 126 9.79 -10.81 18.12
CA GLN A 126 10.13 -10.21 19.42
C GLN A 126 11.58 -10.42 19.81
N GLN A 127 12.13 -11.63 19.62
CA GLN A 127 13.53 -11.91 19.88
C GLN A 127 14.44 -11.06 19.00
N PHE A 128 14.08 -10.91 17.73
CA PHE A 128 14.81 -10.07 16.78
C PHE A 128 14.84 -8.60 17.21
N ARG A 129 13.69 -8.03 17.60
CA ARG A 129 13.61 -6.64 18.11
C ARG A 129 14.49 -6.41 19.34
N LYS A 130 14.56 -7.39 20.25
CA LYS A 130 15.45 -7.34 21.43
C LYS A 130 16.93 -7.29 21.01
N GLN A 131 17.33 -8.07 20.00
CA GLN A 131 18.70 -8.06 19.48
C GLN A 131 19.08 -6.73 18.82
N LEU A 132 18.12 -6.07 18.17
CA LEU A 132 18.32 -4.75 17.55
C LEU A 132 18.30 -3.59 18.57
N ASN A 133 18.02 -3.86 19.85
CA ASN A 133 17.81 -2.84 20.88
C ASN A 133 16.77 -1.78 20.44
N ILE A 134 15.75 -2.21 19.69
CA ILE A 134 14.69 -1.32 19.20
C ILE A 134 13.52 -1.37 20.17
N ASP A 135 13.15 -0.19 20.68
CA ASP A 135 11.88 0.01 21.37
C ASP A 135 10.81 0.42 20.34
N PRO A 136 9.77 -0.41 20.10
CA PRO A 136 8.69 -0.10 19.18
C PRO A 136 7.92 1.19 19.51
N ILE A 137 7.84 1.57 20.79
CA ILE A 137 7.17 2.81 21.20
C ILE A 137 8.00 4.01 20.74
N ARG A 138 9.33 3.91 20.89
CA ARG A 138 10.26 4.98 20.52
C ARG A 138 10.33 5.15 19.01
N ILE A 139 10.50 4.06 18.25
CA ILE A 139 10.68 4.12 16.79
C ILE A 139 9.44 4.67 16.07
N ASN A 140 8.23 4.52 16.63
CA ASN A 140 7.00 5.06 16.04
C ASN A 140 6.92 6.59 16.03
N ASN A 141 7.78 7.26 16.79
CA ASN A 141 7.88 8.73 16.84
C ASN A 141 9.00 9.27 15.95
N TYR A 142 9.75 8.41 15.27
CA TYR A 142 10.86 8.82 14.41
C TYR A 142 10.34 9.32 13.06
N SER A 143 11.05 10.29 12.49
CA SER A 143 10.91 10.67 11.09
C SER A 143 11.36 9.52 10.17
N PRO A 144 10.92 9.52 8.90
CA PRO A 144 11.36 8.52 7.92
C PRO A 144 12.87 8.28 7.88
N LYS A 145 13.64 9.37 7.90
CA LYS A 145 15.10 9.33 7.89
C LYS A 145 15.68 8.70 9.16
N GLU A 146 15.18 9.09 10.33
CA GLU A 146 15.62 8.52 11.61
C GLU A 146 15.29 7.01 11.71
N VAL A 147 14.18 6.55 11.11
CA VAL A 147 13.86 5.12 11.03
C VAL A 147 14.91 4.38 10.19
N ILE A 148 15.27 4.91 9.02
CA ILE A 148 16.29 4.32 8.14
C ILE A 148 17.64 4.28 8.86
N GLU A 149 18.06 5.40 9.45
CA GLU A 149 19.32 5.51 10.20
C GLU A 149 19.36 4.55 11.39
N GLN A 150 18.26 4.38 12.13
CA GLN A 150 18.17 3.44 13.23
C GLN A 150 18.31 1.98 12.78
N ILE A 151 17.74 1.62 11.63
CA ILE A 151 17.88 0.28 11.04
C ILE A 151 19.33 0.07 10.59
N ASP A 152 19.90 1.04 9.87
CA ASP A 152 21.25 0.97 9.32
C ASP A 152 22.35 0.98 10.40
N ALA A 153 22.12 1.67 11.52
CA ALA A 153 22.99 1.62 12.70
C ALA A 153 23.10 0.20 13.28
N ASN A 154 22.07 -0.63 13.06
CA ASN A 154 22.04 -2.03 13.49
C ASN A 154 22.37 -3.02 12.36
N LYS A 155 23.03 -2.57 11.28
CA LYS A 155 23.37 -3.40 10.12
C LYS A 155 24.07 -4.72 10.47
N THR A 156 24.90 -4.76 11.52
CA THR A 156 25.57 -6.00 11.96
C THR A 156 24.56 -7.09 12.32
N ALA A 157 23.47 -6.74 13.00
CA ALA A 157 22.38 -7.66 13.29
C ALA A 157 21.51 -7.98 12.05
N MET A 158 21.59 -7.15 11.01
CA MET A 158 21.00 -7.35 9.68
C MET A 158 21.97 -8.03 8.69
N GLY A 159 23.00 -8.73 9.18
CA GLY A 159 23.97 -9.43 8.31
C GLY A 159 25.01 -8.54 7.63
N GLY A 160 25.22 -7.33 8.14
CA GLY A 160 26.15 -6.33 7.61
C GLY A 160 25.54 -5.35 6.60
N PHE A 161 24.26 -5.49 6.28
CA PHE A 161 23.58 -4.72 5.25
C PHE A 161 22.75 -3.57 5.82
N THR A 162 22.76 -2.44 5.12
CA THR A 162 21.76 -1.37 5.27
C THR A 162 20.38 -1.88 4.83
N LEU A 163 19.31 -1.14 5.17
CA LEU A 163 17.94 -1.45 4.77
C LEU A 163 17.82 -1.62 3.25
N LEU A 164 18.40 -0.70 2.48
CA LEU A 164 18.37 -0.77 1.01
C LEU A 164 19.12 -1.99 0.49
N GLU A 165 20.34 -2.23 0.99
CA GLU A 165 21.14 -3.38 0.58
C GLU A 165 20.45 -4.71 0.91
N LEU A 166 19.76 -4.79 2.05
CA LEU A 166 19.02 -5.98 2.46
C LEU A 166 17.88 -6.29 1.47
N ILE A 167 17.17 -5.26 1.00
CA ILE A 167 16.13 -5.39 -0.02
C ILE A 167 16.72 -5.83 -1.36
N GLU A 168 17.77 -5.16 -1.83
CA GLU A 168 18.40 -5.49 -3.11
C GLU A 168 19.00 -6.90 -3.11
N LYS A 169 19.64 -7.31 -2.01
CA LYS A 169 20.17 -8.67 -1.84
C LYS A 169 19.06 -9.71 -1.81
N GLY A 170 17.96 -9.44 -1.11
CA GLY A 170 16.79 -10.31 -1.11
C GLY A 170 16.22 -10.54 -2.51
N ILE A 171 16.17 -9.48 -3.33
CA ILE A 171 15.75 -9.57 -4.73
C ILE A 171 16.77 -10.35 -5.55
N GLU A 172 18.06 -10.05 -5.43
CA GLU A 172 19.15 -10.72 -6.18
C GLU A 172 19.15 -12.25 -5.95
N MET A 173 18.93 -12.67 -4.71
CA MET A 173 18.93 -14.09 -4.31
C MET A 173 17.63 -14.83 -4.66
N HIS A 174 16.53 -14.12 -4.95
CA HIS A 174 15.26 -14.76 -5.25
C HIS A 174 15.27 -15.36 -6.68
N PRO A 175 14.76 -16.58 -6.91
CA PRO A 175 14.75 -17.21 -8.24
C PRO A 175 14.08 -16.36 -9.34
N ALA A 176 13.07 -15.58 -8.96
CA ALA A 176 12.37 -14.63 -9.83
C ALA A 176 12.90 -13.17 -9.74
N GLY A 177 14.05 -12.94 -9.11
CA GLY A 177 14.60 -11.62 -8.81
C GLY A 177 14.70 -10.68 -10.01
N LYS A 178 15.09 -11.22 -11.17
CA LYS A 178 15.18 -10.46 -12.44
C LYS A 178 13.84 -9.87 -12.91
N ASN A 179 12.72 -10.43 -12.45
CA ASN A 179 11.37 -9.97 -12.80
C ASN A 179 10.74 -9.10 -11.70
N MET A 180 11.43 -8.93 -10.56
CA MET A 180 10.96 -8.11 -9.45
C MET A 180 11.18 -6.63 -9.74
N SER A 181 10.17 -5.83 -9.42
CA SER A 181 10.16 -4.39 -9.69
C SER A 181 10.15 -3.57 -8.41
N LEU A 182 10.02 -2.25 -8.53
CA LEU A 182 9.82 -1.37 -7.38
C LEU A 182 8.60 -1.79 -6.53
N HIS A 183 7.57 -2.37 -7.13
CA HIS A 183 6.42 -2.94 -6.39
C HIS A 183 6.85 -4.00 -5.35
N ASN A 184 7.82 -4.86 -5.70
CA ASN A 184 8.33 -5.88 -4.78
C ASN A 184 9.20 -5.27 -3.66
N ARG A 185 9.94 -4.20 -3.97
CA ARG A 185 10.74 -3.46 -3.00
C ARG A 185 9.86 -2.81 -1.92
N PHE A 186 8.71 -2.25 -2.32
CA PHE A 186 7.71 -1.72 -1.39
C PHE A 186 7.25 -2.76 -0.38
N ALA A 187 6.86 -3.95 -0.86
CA ALA A 187 6.44 -5.05 0.01
C ALA A 187 7.56 -5.46 0.97
N GLY A 188 8.80 -5.59 0.48
CA GLY A 188 9.94 -5.94 1.31
C GLY A 188 10.24 -4.91 2.41
N VAL A 189 10.20 -3.61 2.09
CA VAL A 189 10.43 -2.56 3.11
C VAL A 189 9.30 -2.57 4.14
N PHE A 190 8.04 -2.72 3.73
CA PHE A 190 6.90 -2.83 4.66
C PHE A 190 7.06 -4.01 5.62
N GLU A 191 7.58 -5.15 5.14
CA GLU A 191 7.83 -6.33 5.96
C GLU A 191 8.96 -6.08 6.97
N ILE A 192 10.07 -5.45 6.56
CA ILE A 192 11.16 -5.11 7.49
C ILE A 192 10.69 -4.10 8.54
N LEU A 193 9.89 -3.09 8.16
CA LEU A 193 9.33 -2.11 9.09
C LEU A 193 8.43 -2.79 10.14
N ASP A 194 7.59 -3.74 9.71
CA ASP A 194 6.77 -4.54 10.63
C ASP A 194 7.63 -5.41 11.56
N LEU A 195 8.68 -6.03 11.01
CA LEU A 195 9.64 -6.85 11.74
C LEU A 195 10.35 -6.05 12.84
N VAL A 196 10.85 -4.83 12.55
CA VAL A 196 11.49 -3.97 13.55
C VAL A 196 10.49 -3.30 14.51
N GLY A 197 9.19 -3.39 14.23
CA GLY A 197 8.14 -2.89 15.11
C GLY A 197 7.63 -1.49 14.77
N PHE A 198 8.09 -0.89 13.67
CA PHE A 198 7.65 0.43 13.22
C PHE A 198 6.24 0.36 12.63
N TRP A 199 5.30 1.03 13.31
CA TRP A 199 3.87 1.03 13.02
C TRP A 199 3.34 -0.39 12.74
N LYS A 200 3.81 -1.36 13.53
CA LYS A 200 3.53 -2.77 13.30
C LYS A 200 2.04 -3.09 13.32
N ASP A 201 1.68 -4.08 12.52
CA ASP A 201 0.32 -4.59 12.47
C ASP A 201 0.06 -5.59 13.60
N LYS A 202 -1.23 -5.84 13.86
CA LYS A 202 -1.60 -6.94 14.76
C LYS A 202 -1.22 -8.26 14.07
N TYR A 203 -0.69 -9.21 14.81
CA TYR A 203 -0.36 -10.52 14.24
C TYR A 203 -1.60 -11.39 14.09
N ASN A 204 -2.15 -11.41 12.89
CA ASN A 204 -3.22 -12.32 12.46
C ASN A 204 -3.28 -12.32 10.92
N GLU A 205 -3.88 -13.35 10.34
CA GLU A 205 -3.94 -13.53 8.88
C GLU A 205 -4.59 -12.33 8.17
N LYS A 206 -5.64 -11.74 8.76
CA LYS A 206 -6.34 -10.59 8.20
C LYS A 206 -5.42 -9.36 8.10
N SER A 207 -4.64 -9.10 9.13
CA SER A 207 -3.67 -8.00 9.17
C SER A 207 -2.48 -8.23 8.23
N ASN A 208 -2.02 -9.47 8.10
CA ASN A 208 -0.96 -9.83 7.14
C ASN A 208 -1.42 -9.62 5.68
N TYR A 209 -2.66 -10.01 5.37
CA TYR A 209 -3.24 -9.77 4.05
C TYR A 209 -3.47 -8.27 3.78
N ALA A 210 -3.93 -7.50 4.77
CA ALA A 210 -4.08 -6.05 4.65
C ALA A 210 -2.72 -5.36 4.34
N ARG A 211 -1.65 -5.74 5.05
CA ARG A 211 -0.30 -5.19 4.85
C ARG A 211 0.20 -5.36 3.41
N LEU A 212 -0.13 -6.48 2.76
CA LEU A 212 0.20 -6.70 1.35
C LEU A 212 -0.43 -5.61 0.47
N TRP A 213 -1.71 -5.32 0.69
CA TRP A 213 -2.42 -4.29 -0.06
C TRP A 213 -1.93 -2.89 0.30
N ASP A 214 -1.69 -2.58 1.57
CA ASP A 214 -1.13 -1.29 2.00
C ASP A 214 0.15 -0.94 1.25
N SER A 215 1.08 -1.90 1.14
CA SER A 215 2.32 -1.72 0.37
C SER A 215 2.06 -1.50 -1.13
N SER A 216 1.03 -2.14 -1.67
CA SER A 216 0.63 -2.01 -3.07
C SER A 216 -0.05 -0.66 -3.34
N HIS A 217 -0.91 -0.18 -2.44
CA HIS A 217 -1.49 1.16 -2.50
C HIS A 217 -0.40 2.24 -2.45
N ALA A 218 0.56 2.10 -1.53
CA ALA A 218 1.72 2.99 -1.46
C ALA A 218 2.57 2.96 -2.74
N TYR A 219 2.73 1.80 -3.39
CA TYR A 219 3.43 1.72 -4.67
C TYR A 219 2.69 2.45 -5.80
N PHE A 220 1.39 2.20 -5.96
CA PHE A 220 0.62 2.84 -7.02
C PHE A 220 0.48 4.35 -6.82
N SER A 221 0.50 4.82 -5.57
CA SER A 221 0.43 6.26 -5.31
C SER A 221 1.67 7.03 -5.77
N THR A 222 2.82 6.38 -5.96
CA THR A 222 4.04 6.99 -6.52
C THR A 222 3.86 7.60 -7.92
N PHE A 223 2.80 7.20 -8.64
CA PHE A 223 2.44 7.74 -9.95
C PHE A 223 1.49 8.94 -9.88
N CYS A 224 1.19 9.42 -8.68
CA CYS A 224 0.34 10.58 -8.40
C CYS A 224 1.10 11.62 -7.56
N ASP A 225 0.55 12.83 -7.50
CA ASP A 225 1.11 13.91 -6.67
C ASP A 225 0.85 13.66 -5.17
N TYR A 226 -0.29 13.02 -4.86
CA TYR A 226 -0.71 12.71 -3.49
C TYR A 226 -1.09 11.24 -3.31
N PHE A 227 -0.75 10.70 -2.14
CA PHE A 227 -1.29 9.48 -1.57
C PHE A 227 -2.20 9.87 -0.40
N ILE A 228 -3.49 9.52 -0.48
CA ILE A 228 -4.47 9.85 0.57
C ILE A 228 -4.90 8.58 1.27
N SER A 229 -4.64 8.49 2.57
CA SER A 229 -5.05 7.37 3.43
C SER A 229 -5.33 7.86 4.84
N ASP A 230 -6.39 7.39 5.48
CA ASP A 230 -6.63 7.66 6.90
C ASP A 230 -5.94 6.67 7.84
N ASP A 231 -5.32 5.63 7.31
CA ASP A 231 -4.50 4.69 8.08
C ASP A 231 -3.12 5.29 8.36
N LYS A 232 -2.93 5.70 9.62
CA LYS A 232 -1.68 6.28 10.10
C LYS A 232 -0.50 5.30 9.97
N ARG A 233 -0.71 3.99 10.09
CA ARG A 233 0.37 2.99 9.90
C ARG A 233 0.83 2.99 8.46
N THR A 234 -0.11 2.87 7.52
CA THR A 234 0.17 2.85 6.08
C THR A 234 0.85 4.14 5.64
N ARG A 235 0.37 5.31 6.11
CA ARG A 235 1.03 6.60 5.82
C ARG A 235 2.48 6.64 6.30
N ASN A 236 2.75 6.26 7.55
CA ASN A 236 4.11 6.31 8.09
C ASN A 236 5.06 5.32 7.40
N LYS A 237 4.60 4.10 7.12
CA LYS A 237 5.41 3.12 6.37
C LYS A 237 5.67 3.61 4.93
N ALA A 238 4.66 4.17 4.25
CA ALA A 238 4.83 4.73 2.91
C ALA A 238 5.85 5.87 2.88
N LYS A 239 5.83 6.79 3.86
CA LYS A 239 6.82 7.87 3.97
C LYS A 239 8.26 7.36 4.09
N VAL A 240 8.50 6.26 4.83
CA VAL A 240 9.83 5.63 4.89
C VAL A 240 10.27 5.12 3.52
N VAL A 241 9.38 4.42 2.80
CA VAL A 241 9.70 3.94 1.45
C VAL A 241 9.96 5.11 0.51
N PHE A 242 9.19 6.19 0.64
CA PHE A 242 9.33 7.36 -0.23
C PHE A 242 10.65 8.09 0.01
N GLU A 243 11.07 8.23 1.27
CA GLU A 243 12.39 8.74 1.63
C GLU A 243 13.50 7.84 1.05
N LEU A 244 13.37 6.52 1.20
CA LEU A 244 14.38 5.55 0.76
C LEU A 244 14.62 5.55 -0.75
N TYR A 245 13.58 5.80 -1.55
CA TYR A 245 13.63 5.77 -3.03
C TYR A 245 13.48 7.16 -3.67
N ASP A 246 13.63 8.24 -2.90
CA ASP A 246 13.50 9.64 -3.33
C ASP A 246 12.18 9.97 -4.09
N ILE A 247 11.07 9.39 -3.63
CA ILE A 247 9.75 9.56 -4.23
C ILE A 247 9.12 10.89 -3.77
N LYS A 248 8.63 11.69 -4.72
CA LYS A 248 8.10 13.04 -4.46
C LYS A 248 6.61 13.10 -4.12
N THR A 249 5.89 11.98 -4.20
CA THR A 249 4.47 11.90 -3.83
C THR A 249 4.28 12.29 -2.38
N LYS A 250 3.34 13.20 -2.11
CA LYS A 250 3.00 13.63 -0.75
C LYS A 250 2.02 12.66 -0.12
N VAL A 251 2.21 12.34 1.16
CA VAL A 251 1.34 11.43 1.90
C VAL A 251 0.52 12.23 2.91
N ILE A 252 -0.81 12.18 2.79
CA ILE A 252 -1.74 12.95 3.63
C ILE A 252 -2.97 12.12 4.06
N SER A 253 -3.65 12.55 5.12
CA SER A 253 -4.98 12.07 5.50
C SER A 253 -6.10 12.76 4.71
N SER A 254 -7.34 12.28 4.86
CA SER A 254 -8.55 12.94 4.36
C SER A 254 -8.83 14.30 4.99
N LYS A 255 -8.04 14.69 6.00
CA LYS A 255 -8.08 16.01 6.66
C LYS A 255 -6.90 16.91 6.29
N GLY A 256 -6.01 16.44 5.41
CA GLY A 256 -4.81 17.17 4.99
C GLY A 256 -3.66 17.10 5.99
N GLU A 257 -3.73 16.20 6.97
CA GLU A 257 -2.63 15.96 7.91
C GLU A 257 -1.57 15.09 7.23
N GLU A 258 -0.31 15.51 7.26
CA GLU A 258 0.81 14.69 6.77
C GLU A 258 1.08 13.52 7.71
#